data_AF-A0A0U3ABE5-F1
#
_entry.id   AF-A0A0U3ABE5-F1
#
_cell.length_a   1.000
_cell.length_b   1.000
_cell.length_c   1.000
_cell.angle_alpha   90.00
_cell.angle_beta   90.00
_cell.angle_gamma   90.00
#
_symmetry.space_group_name_H-M   'P 1'
#
loop_
_entity.id
_entity.type
_entity.pdbx_description
1 polymer ?
#
loop_
_entity_poly.entity_id
_entity_poly.type
_entity_poly.pdbx_seq_one_letter_code
_entity_poly.pdbx_strand_id
1 'polypeptide(L)'
;MLPTASVSRRFPAAPATATDRLGSLAVPGLRQRLEESYTDAFLVLHGNNVMAEYYRPGFAPDDLHLVMSVSKSMCGLVVGALVDSGKIVTTSRVVDYVPELAGSAYDGPTVQHVLDMALHLNYSEDYLDPASEVQTHDRSSGWRTRQDGDPEDTHAFLTTL
;
A
#
# COMPACT_ATOMS: atom_id res chain seq x y z
N MET A 1 4.60 14.33 -13.16
CA MET A 1 3.95 12.99 -13.24
C MET A 1 4.41 12.19 -12.04
N LEU A 2 3.48 11.74 -11.19
CA LEU A 2 3.79 10.72 -10.19
C LEU A 2 4.23 9.45 -10.94
N PRO A 3 5.31 8.78 -10.53
CA PRO A 3 5.74 7.55 -11.18
C PRO A 3 4.64 6.50 -11.01
N THR A 4 4.00 6.12 -12.11
CA THR A 4 3.08 4.98 -12.16
C THR A 4 3.83 3.78 -12.72
N ALA A 5 3.76 2.65 -12.01
CA ALA A 5 4.20 1.38 -12.55
C ALA A 5 2.97 0.62 -13.05
N SER A 6 3.03 0.05 -14.24
CA SER A 6 2.02 -0.90 -14.68
C SER A 6 2.01 -2.08 -13.72
N VAL A 7 0.96 -2.20 -12.91
CA VAL A 7 0.63 -3.44 -12.22
C VAL A 7 0.12 -4.42 -13.27
N SER A 8 1.06 -4.98 -14.02
CA SER A 8 0.77 -5.99 -15.04
C SER A 8 1.08 -7.38 -14.50
N ARG A 9 0.21 -8.33 -14.79
CA ARG A 9 0.56 -9.76 -14.73
C ARG A 9 1.54 -10.06 -15.87
N ARG A 10 2.83 -9.76 -15.72
CA ARG A 10 3.83 -10.30 -16.65
C ARG A 10 4.02 -11.80 -16.41
N PHE A 11 4.24 -12.56 -17.48
CA PHE A 11 4.74 -13.94 -17.52
C PHE A 11 5.74 -14.07 -18.70
N PRO A 12 6.72 -15.01 -18.72
CA PRO A 12 7.46 -15.61 -17.62
C PRO A 12 9.00 -15.63 -17.86
N ALA A 13 9.77 -15.56 -16.78
CA ALA A 13 10.97 -16.40 -16.61
C ALA A 13 10.88 -17.24 -15.32
N ALA A 14 9.68 -17.29 -14.73
CA ALA A 14 9.47 -17.93 -13.44
C ALA A 14 9.46 -19.46 -13.57
N PRO A 15 10.01 -20.19 -12.57
CA PRO A 15 10.06 -21.64 -12.62
C PRO A 15 8.65 -22.25 -12.68
N ALA A 16 8.49 -23.33 -13.44
CA ALA A 16 7.23 -24.08 -13.55
C ALA A 16 6.84 -24.81 -12.26
N THR A 17 7.75 -24.88 -11.28
CA THR A 17 7.55 -25.51 -9.98
C THR A 17 7.80 -24.50 -8.88
N ALA A 18 7.19 -24.71 -7.71
CA ALA A 18 7.47 -23.87 -6.56
C ALA A 18 8.96 -23.96 -6.19
N THR A 19 9.55 -22.83 -5.83
CA THR A 19 10.89 -22.79 -5.22
C THR A 19 10.71 -22.65 -3.72
N ASP A 20 11.14 -23.64 -2.94
CA ASP A 20 10.97 -23.59 -1.49
C ASP A 20 12.18 -24.15 -0.72
N ARG A 21 12.52 -23.47 0.38
CA ARG A 21 13.47 -23.91 1.39
C ARG A 21 12.85 -23.66 2.77
N LEU A 22 11.86 -24.47 3.14
CA LEU A 22 11.08 -24.25 4.37
C LEU A 22 11.57 -25.06 5.58
N GLY A 23 12.43 -26.06 5.36
CA GLY A 23 12.80 -27.05 6.38
C GLY A 23 13.46 -26.49 7.64
N SER A 24 14.13 -25.35 7.54
CA SER A 24 14.80 -24.67 8.67
C SER A 24 13.85 -24.16 9.74
N LEU A 25 12.59 -23.86 9.39
CA LEU A 25 11.60 -23.37 10.34
C LEU A 25 10.98 -24.50 11.18
N ALA A 26 11.11 -25.76 10.74
CA ALA A 26 10.53 -26.93 11.39
C ALA A 26 9.04 -26.78 11.74
N VAL A 27 8.27 -26.08 10.89
CA VAL A 27 6.81 -25.90 11.04
C VAL A 27 6.08 -26.94 10.18
N PRO A 28 5.42 -27.95 10.79
CA PRO A 28 4.68 -28.96 10.04
C PRO A 28 3.56 -28.34 9.20
N GLY A 29 3.42 -28.80 7.95
CA GLY A 29 2.36 -28.35 7.04
C GLY A 29 2.49 -26.90 6.56
N LEU A 30 3.62 -26.22 6.79
CA LEU A 30 3.80 -24.81 6.41
C LEU A 30 3.54 -24.58 4.92
N ARG A 31 4.11 -25.42 4.04
CA ARG A 31 3.90 -25.31 2.59
C ARG A 31 2.42 -25.34 2.22
N GLN A 32 1.69 -26.33 2.73
CA GLN A 32 0.25 -26.48 2.47
C GLN A 32 -0.51 -25.23 2.92
N ARG A 33 -0.21 -24.68 4.10
CA ARG A 33 -0.85 -23.46 4.60
C ARG A 33 -0.56 -22.23 3.75
N LEU A 34 0.67 -22.11 3.23
CA LEU A 34 1.04 -21.05 2.29
C LEU A 34 0.24 -21.18 0.98
N GLU A 35 0.13 -22.39 0.44
CA GLU A 35 -0.66 -22.67 -0.76
C GLU A 35 -2.16 -22.40 -0.56
N GLU A 36 -2.75 -22.86 0.56
CA GLU A 36 -4.16 -22.63 0.92
C GLU A 36 -4.51 -21.15 1.14
N SER A 37 -3.51 -20.34 1.51
CA SER A 37 -3.65 -18.89 1.68
C SER A 37 -3.36 -18.07 0.43
N TYR A 38 -3.21 -18.73 -0.74
CA TYR A 38 -2.86 -18.09 -2.00
C TYR A 38 -1.54 -17.30 -1.94
N THR A 39 -0.56 -17.78 -1.17
CA THR A 39 0.75 -17.12 -1.07
C THR A 39 1.48 -17.14 -2.41
N ASP A 40 1.81 -15.96 -2.95
CA ASP A 40 2.69 -15.82 -4.12
C ASP A 40 4.18 -15.96 -3.75
N ALA A 41 4.61 -15.28 -2.67
CA ALA A 41 5.96 -15.26 -2.15
C ALA A 41 5.98 -15.16 -0.62
N PHE A 42 6.92 -15.86 0.02
CA PHE A 42 7.14 -15.87 1.47
C PHE A 42 8.63 -15.96 1.76
N LEU A 43 9.12 -15.13 2.69
CA LEU A 43 10.53 -15.10 3.08
C LEU A 43 10.65 -14.83 4.58
N VAL A 44 11.51 -15.58 5.26
CA VAL A 44 11.91 -15.34 6.65
C VAL A 44 13.39 -15.03 6.71
N LEU A 45 13.69 -13.83 7.20
CA LEU A 45 15.05 -13.34 7.42
C LEU A 45 15.36 -13.32 8.92
N HIS A 46 16.53 -13.83 9.30
CA HIS A 46 17.07 -13.70 10.66
C HIS A 46 18.46 -13.08 10.59
N GLY A 47 18.58 -11.83 11.06
CA GLY A 47 19.76 -11.00 10.79
C GLY A 47 19.91 -10.80 9.27
N ASN A 48 21.06 -11.22 8.72
CA ASN A 48 21.34 -11.16 7.28
C ASN A 48 21.17 -12.51 6.57
N ASN A 49 20.59 -13.51 7.25
CA ASN A 49 20.46 -14.87 6.70
C ASN A 49 19.01 -15.14 6.31
N VAL A 50 18.79 -15.55 5.06
CA VAL A 50 17.51 -16.11 4.61
C VAL A 50 17.37 -17.49 5.25
N MET A 51 16.51 -17.59 6.26
CA MET A 51 16.27 -18.84 6.96
C MET A 51 15.35 -19.73 6.13
N ALA A 52 14.28 -19.16 5.60
CA ALA A 52 13.33 -19.87 4.77
C ALA A 52 12.74 -19.00 3.68
N GLU A 53 12.34 -19.64 2.58
CA GLU A 53 11.66 -18.99 1.47
C GLU A 53 10.70 -19.96 0.80
N TYR A 54 9.67 -19.40 0.17
CA TYR A 54 8.73 -20.11 -0.68
C TYR A 54 8.24 -19.14 -1.77
N TYR A 55 8.23 -19.60 -3.01
CA TYR A 55 7.69 -18.89 -4.17
C TYR A 55 6.82 -19.85 -4.95
N ARG A 56 5.58 -19.46 -5.27
CA ARG A 56 4.64 -20.35 -5.93
C ARG A 56 5.08 -20.69 -7.37
N PRO A 57 4.53 -21.74 -8.00
CA PRO A 57 4.75 -21.99 -9.42
C PRO A 57 4.42 -20.76 -10.27
N GLY A 58 5.34 -20.38 -11.15
CA GLY A 58 5.19 -19.19 -12.00
C GLY A 58 5.38 -17.85 -11.28
N PHE A 59 6.03 -17.83 -10.11
CA PHE A 59 6.54 -16.62 -9.45
C PHE A 59 8.03 -16.80 -9.13
N ALA A 60 8.89 -15.96 -9.70
CA ALA A 60 10.34 -16.02 -9.48
C ALA A 60 10.75 -15.29 -8.19
N PRO A 61 11.89 -15.63 -7.56
CA PRO A 61 12.37 -14.95 -6.36
C PRO A 61 12.59 -13.43 -6.51
N ASP A 62 12.86 -12.96 -7.73
CA ASP A 62 13.11 -11.57 -8.08
C ASP A 62 11.91 -10.88 -8.77
N ASP A 63 10.76 -11.57 -8.89
CA ASP A 63 9.54 -10.95 -9.41
C ASP A 63 9.00 -9.90 -8.42
N LEU A 64 8.51 -8.79 -8.98
CA LEU A 64 7.84 -7.74 -8.19
C LEU A 64 6.41 -8.14 -7.88
N HIS A 65 5.97 -7.88 -6.63
CA HIS A 65 4.60 -8.10 -6.18
C HIS A 65 3.95 -6.79 -5.73
N LEU A 66 2.66 -6.63 -6.02
CA LEU A 66 1.86 -5.54 -5.45
C LEU A 66 1.73 -5.73 -3.94
N VAL A 67 2.16 -4.75 -3.15
CA VAL A 67 2.14 -4.86 -1.68
C VAL A 67 0.94 -4.17 -1.02
N MET A 68 0.02 -3.62 -1.82
CA MET A 68 -1.18 -2.93 -1.35
C MET A 68 -0.86 -1.92 -0.23
N SER A 69 -1.62 -1.94 0.87
CA SER A 69 -1.47 -1.01 1.99
C SER A 69 -0.16 -1.15 2.78
N VAL A 70 0.69 -2.17 2.53
CA VAL A 70 2.08 -2.15 3.05
C VAL A 70 2.82 -0.90 2.56
N SER A 71 2.45 -0.37 1.38
CA SER A 71 2.98 0.89 0.85
C SER A 71 2.85 2.08 1.81
N LYS A 72 1.82 2.09 2.68
CA LYS A 72 1.62 3.15 3.68
C LYS A 72 2.78 3.20 4.68
N SER A 73 3.36 2.05 5.03
CA SER A 73 4.53 1.99 5.93
C SER A 73 5.77 2.64 5.28
N MET A 74 5.95 2.45 3.97
CA MET A 74 7.03 3.11 3.22
C MET A 74 6.84 4.63 3.18
N CYS A 75 5.60 5.11 2.97
CA CYS A 75 5.27 6.52 3.08
C CYS A 75 5.57 7.07 4.49
N GLY A 76 5.16 6.35 5.54
CA GLY A 76 5.45 6.69 6.93
C GLY A 76 6.95 6.78 7.24
N LEU A 77 7.78 5.89 6.68
CA LEU A 77 9.25 5.97 6.80
C LEU A 77 9.81 7.25 6.18
N VAL A 78 9.32 7.65 5.00
CA VAL A 78 9.73 8.91 4.36
C VAL A 78 9.33 10.11 5.22
N VAL A 79 8.11 10.11 5.77
CA VAL A 79 7.67 11.16 6.70
C VAL A 79 8.56 11.19 7.94
N GLY A 80 8.90 10.03 8.51
CA GLY A 80 9.82 9.93 9.66
C GLY A 80 11.18 10.57 9.39
N ALA A 81 11.77 10.34 8.21
CA ALA A 81 13.03 10.99 7.82
C ALA A 81 12.89 12.52 7.66
N LEU A 82 11.73 12.99 7.17
CA LEU A 82 11.43 14.42 7.09
C LEU A 82 11.19 15.06 8.47
N VAL A 83 10.68 14.30 9.43
CA VAL A 83 10.57 14.73 10.83
C VAL A 83 11.95 14.84 11.46
N ASP A 84 12.80 13.81 11.31
CA ASP A 84 14.17 13.80 11.84
C ASP A 84 15.02 14.96 11.29
N SER A 85 14.83 15.30 10.02
CA SER A 85 15.49 16.46 9.37
C SER A 85 14.82 17.81 9.66
N GLY A 86 13.80 17.86 10.51
CA GLY A 86 13.10 19.09 10.91
C GLY A 86 12.27 19.75 9.82
N LYS A 87 11.94 19.02 8.74
CA LYS A 87 11.10 19.50 7.63
C LYS A 87 9.61 19.32 7.89
N ILE A 88 9.25 18.31 8.67
CA ILE A 88 7.88 18.08 9.14
C ILE A 88 7.87 18.15 10.67
N VAL A 89 6.89 18.85 11.22
CA VAL A 89 6.61 18.95 12.66
C VAL A 89 5.25 18.30 12.86
N THR A 90 5.20 17.17 13.56
CA THR A 90 3.99 16.33 13.60
C THR A 90 2.82 17.01 14.34
N THR A 91 3.09 17.99 15.19
CA THR A 91 2.08 18.79 15.89
C THR A 91 1.52 19.94 15.06
N SER A 92 2.12 20.26 13.90
CA SER A 92 1.56 21.25 12.97
C SER A 92 0.33 20.69 12.27
N ARG A 93 -0.57 21.59 11.82
CA ARG A 93 -1.78 21.18 11.10
C ARG A 93 -1.43 20.76 9.68
N VAL A 94 -2.22 19.87 9.10
CA VAL A 94 -2.03 19.42 7.71
C VAL A 94 -2.05 20.60 6.74
N VAL A 95 -3.02 21.52 6.92
CA VAL A 95 -3.18 22.72 6.09
C VAL A 95 -2.03 23.74 6.20
N ASP A 96 -1.17 23.62 7.22
CA ASP A 96 0.03 24.45 7.30
C ASP A 96 1.09 24.00 6.27
N TYR A 97 1.00 22.76 5.77
CA TYR A 97 1.83 22.21 4.70
C TYR A 97 1.13 22.17 3.34
N VAL A 98 -0.17 21.90 3.33
CA VAL A 98 -1.00 21.74 2.13
C VAL A 98 -2.24 22.63 2.26
N PRO A 99 -2.12 23.95 2.04
CA PRO A 99 -3.21 24.91 2.25
C PRO A 99 -4.43 24.68 1.36
N GLU A 100 -4.28 23.98 0.24
CA GLU A 100 -5.36 23.59 -0.66
C GLU A 100 -6.37 22.63 -0.03
N LEU A 101 -6.03 22.00 1.11
CA LEU A 101 -6.95 21.16 1.89
C LEU A 101 -7.82 21.96 2.89
N ALA A 102 -7.71 23.28 2.93
CA ALA A 102 -8.58 24.10 3.78
C ALA A 102 -10.07 23.88 3.42
N GLY A 103 -10.91 23.71 4.44
CA GLY A 103 -12.34 23.37 4.27
C GLY A 103 -12.65 21.89 4.03
N SER A 104 -11.64 21.02 3.88
CA SER A 104 -11.81 19.56 3.88
C SER A 104 -11.75 18.98 5.30
N ALA A 105 -11.96 17.67 5.46
CA ALA A 105 -11.76 16.97 6.73
C ALA A 105 -10.30 17.01 7.25
N TYR A 106 -9.34 17.43 6.42
CA TYR A 106 -7.95 17.65 6.82
C TYR A 106 -7.69 19.07 7.36
N ASP A 107 -8.69 19.95 7.38
CA ASP A 107 -8.60 21.27 8.01
C ASP A 107 -8.82 21.18 9.52
N GLY A 108 -7.74 21.35 10.27
CA GLY A 108 -7.73 21.26 11.74
C GLY A 108 -6.84 20.14 12.27
N PRO A 109 -6.94 18.88 11.79
CA PRO A 109 -6.07 17.80 12.23
C PRO A 109 -4.57 18.11 12.08
N THR A 110 -3.77 17.55 12.98
CA THR A 110 -2.32 17.60 12.91
C THR A 110 -1.79 16.53 11.97
N VAL A 111 -0.53 16.66 11.54
CA VAL A 111 0.15 15.60 10.80
C VAL A 111 0.19 14.30 11.61
N GLN A 112 0.34 14.37 12.94
CA GLN A 112 0.30 13.18 13.81
C GLN A 112 -1.06 12.47 13.73
N HIS A 113 -2.18 13.21 13.73
CA HIS A 113 -3.50 12.60 13.58
C HIS A 113 -3.62 11.82 12.26
N VAL A 114 -3.07 12.34 11.16
CA VAL A 114 -3.05 11.62 9.87
C VAL A 114 -2.17 10.37 9.93
N LEU A 115 -0.98 10.46 10.51
CA LEU A 115 -0.07 9.33 10.65
C LEU A 115 -0.66 8.18 11.47
N ASP A 116 -1.44 8.52 12.51
CA ASP A 116 -2.09 7.56 13.39
C ASP A 116 -3.49 7.14 12.92
N MET A 117 -3.93 7.61 11.74
CA MET A 117 -5.30 7.39 11.22
C MET A 117 -6.39 7.82 12.21
N ALA A 118 -6.12 8.88 13.00
CA ALA A 118 -6.94 9.37 14.10
C ALA A 118 -7.75 10.62 13.72
N LEU A 119 -8.38 10.60 12.53
CA LEU A 119 -9.31 11.63 12.07
C LEU A 119 -10.59 11.00 11.53
N HIS A 120 -11.69 11.73 11.65
CA HIS A 120 -12.98 11.28 11.14
C HIS A 120 -13.12 11.71 9.68
N LEU A 121 -13.33 10.75 8.78
CA LEU A 121 -13.59 10.99 7.37
C LEU A 121 -14.97 10.42 7.04
N ASN A 122 -15.75 11.13 6.24
CA ASN A 122 -16.89 10.51 5.56
C ASN A 122 -16.36 9.70 4.36
N TYR A 123 -15.78 8.54 4.66
CA TYR A 123 -15.09 7.69 3.69
C TYR A 123 -15.51 6.22 3.88
N SER A 124 -16.27 5.70 2.93
CA SER A 124 -16.63 4.29 2.86
C SER A 124 -15.46 3.45 2.34
N GLU A 125 -14.99 2.52 3.17
CA GLU A 125 -14.02 1.47 2.81
C GLU A 125 -14.70 0.18 2.31
N ASP A 126 -15.94 0.25 1.82
CA ASP A 126 -16.56 -0.90 1.16
C ASP A 126 -15.99 -1.09 -0.25
N TYR A 127 -14.97 -1.94 -0.37
CA TYR A 127 -14.30 -2.28 -1.63
C TYR A 127 -15.23 -2.96 -2.66
N LEU A 128 -16.44 -3.38 -2.29
CA LEU A 128 -17.41 -4.01 -3.19
C LEU A 128 -18.53 -3.06 -3.63
N ASP A 129 -18.80 -1.98 -2.88
CA ASP A 129 -19.79 -0.98 -3.25
C ASP A 129 -19.21 0.01 -4.27
N PRO A 130 -19.69 0.02 -5.55
CA PRO A 130 -19.20 0.94 -6.58
C PRO A 130 -19.41 2.43 -6.24
N ALA A 131 -20.32 2.76 -5.32
CA ALA A 131 -20.59 4.12 -4.88
C ALA A 131 -19.67 4.60 -3.73
N SER A 132 -18.86 3.71 -3.15
CA SER A 132 -17.96 4.04 -2.04
C SER A 132 -16.85 5.02 -2.42
N GLU A 133 -16.35 5.75 -1.41
CA GLU A 133 -15.20 6.62 -1.56
C GLU A 133 -13.94 5.85 -1.97
N VAL A 134 -13.77 4.60 -1.56
CA VAL A 134 -12.63 3.78 -2.01
C VAL A 134 -12.65 3.50 -3.51
N GLN A 135 -13.83 3.27 -4.10
CA GLN A 135 -13.95 3.10 -5.55
C GLN A 135 -13.71 4.41 -6.29
N THR A 136 -14.19 5.54 -5.77
CA THR A 136 -13.92 6.86 -6.35
C THR A 136 -12.43 7.21 -6.27
N HIS A 137 -11.79 6.94 -5.13
CA HIS A 137 -10.36 7.12 -4.94
C HIS A 137 -9.53 6.28 -5.94
N ASP A 138 -9.88 5.00 -6.15
CA ASP A 138 -9.25 4.15 -7.15
C ASP A 138 -9.36 4.75 -8.57
N ARG A 139 -10.54 5.27 -8.95
CA ARG A 139 -10.77 5.90 -10.27
C ARG A 139 -9.97 7.20 -10.43
N SER A 140 -9.98 8.07 -9.42
CA SER A 140 -9.18 9.31 -9.41
C SER A 140 -7.68 9.05 -9.44
N SER A 141 -7.24 7.88 -8.97
CA SER A 141 -5.83 7.46 -8.96
C SER A 141 -5.43 6.59 -10.16
N GLY A 142 -6.35 6.35 -11.11
CA GLY A 142 -6.12 5.58 -12.33
C GLY A 142 -6.05 4.06 -12.15
N TRP A 143 -6.45 3.53 -10.99
CA TRP A 143 -6.57 2.09 -10.74
C TRP A 143 -7.82 1.49 -11.38
N ARG A 144 -8.83 2.31 -11.64
CA ARG A 144 -10.09 1.95 -12.29
C ARG A 144 -10.45 2.94 -13.38
N THR A 145 -11.32 2.51 -14.30
CA THR A 145 -11.86 3.39 -15.34
C THR A 145 -12.65 4.52 -14.71
N ARG A 146 -12.34 5.75 -15.11
CA ARG A 146 -13.04 6.97 -14.67
C ARG A 146 -14.51 6.98 -15.07
N GLN A 147 -15.33 7.66 -14.27
CA GLN A 147 -16.74 7.95 -14.50
C GLN A 147 -16.98 9.46 -14.60
N ASP A 148 -18.13 9.84 -15.16
CA ASP A 148 -18.54 11.25 -15.25
C ASP A 148 -18.70 11.83 -13.83
N GLY A 149 -18.04 12.97 -13.59
CA GLY A 149 -18.06 13.64 -12.28
C GLY A 149 -16.96 13.20 -11.31
N ASP A 150 -16.13 12.20 -11.65
CA ASP A 150 -14.97 11.85 -10.81
C ASP A 150 -13.97 13.01 -10.71
N PRO A 151 -13.35 13.24 -9.53
CA PRO A 151 -12.24 14.18 -9.39
C PRO A 151 -11.11 13.90 -10.37
N GLU A 152 -10.47 14.95 -10.90
CA GLU A 152 -9.47 14.85 -11.98
C GLU A 152 -8.27 13.98 -11.61
N ASP A 153 -7.80 14.08 -10.37
CA ASP A 153 -6.69 13.32 -9.83
C ASP A 153 -6.87 13.03 -8.34
N THR A 154 -5.90 12.33 -7.74
CA THR A 154 -5.92 12.00 -6.31
C THR A 154 -5.92 13.26 -5.42
N HIS A 155 -5.26 14.36 -5.82
CA HIS A 155 -5.24 15.58 -5.00
C HIS A 155 -6.63 16.23 -4.99
N ALA A 156 -7.29 16.33 -6.14
CA ALA A 156 -8.66 16.82 -6.27
C ALA A 156 -9.65 15.94 -5.50
N PHE A 157 -9.42 14.63 -5.43
CA PHE A 157 -10.24 13.74 -4.60
C PHE A 157 -10.05 14.03 -3.10
N LEU A 158 -8.82 14.26 -2.63
CA LEU A 158 -8.57 14.52 -1.21
C LEU A 158 -9.24 15.81 -0.71
N THR A 159 -9.46 16.80 -1.58
CA THR A 159 -10.17 18.04 -1.21
C THR A 159 -11.68 17.86 -1.08
N THR A 160 -12.26 16.75 -1.56
CA THR A 160 -13.70 16.48 -1.42
C THR A 160 -14.07 15.80 -0.11
N LEU A 161 -13.07 15.37 0.67
CA LEU A 161 -13.27 14.65 1.93
C LEU A 161 -13.54 15.57 3.11
#